data_AF-A0A4R4T5G4-F1
#
_entry.id   AF-A0A4R4T5G4-F1
#
_cell.length_a   1.000
_cell.length_b   1.000
_cell.length_c   1.000
_cell.angle_alpha   90.00
_cell.angle_beta   90.00
_cell.angle_gamma   90.00
#
_symmetry.space_group_name_H-M   'P 1'
#
loop_
_entity.id
_entity.type
_entity.pdbx_description
1 polymer ?
#
loop_
_entity_poly.entity_id
_entity_poly.type
_entity_poly.pdbx_seq_one_letter_code
_entity_poly.pdbx_strand_id
1 'polypeptide(L)' 'MTWTFSRDLDAFLDEAGPFLRARPAENTVFLTVTDTLRSAGLGMYGERAPRFGWWRE' A
#
# COMPACT_ATOMS: atom_id res chain seq x y z
N MET A 1 17.18 -8.73 -2.61
CA MET A 1 16.95 -7.42 -3.24
C MET A 1 16.00 -7.60 -4.43
N THR A 2 14.72 -7.76 -4.17
CA THR A 2 13.72 -8.07 -5.20
C THR A 2 12.48 -7.21 -5.03
N TRP A 3 11.95 -6.72 -6.15
CA TRP A 3 10.63 -6.08 -6.20
C TRP A 3 9.53 -7.12 -6.27
N THR A 4 8.56 -7.01 -5.36
CA THR A 4 7.33 -7.80 -5.38
C THR A 4 6.16 -6.90 -5.73
N PHE A 5 5.25 -7.40 -6.56
CA PHE A 5 4.02 -6.68 -6.93
C PHE A 5 2.79 -7.55 -6.70
N SER A 6 1.75 -6.97 -6.10
CA SER A 6 0.50 -7.65 -5.79
C SER A 6 -0.72 -6.77 -6.06
N ARG A 7 -1.90 -7.37 -6.18
CA ARG A 7 -3.20 -6.68 -6.11
C ARG A 7 -3.87 -6.83 -4.74
N ASP A 8 -3.22 -7.55 -3.83
CA ASP A 8 -3.64 -7.74 -2.45
C ASP A 8 -3.12 -6.59 -1.59
N LEU A 9 -4.04 -5.81 -1.02
CA LEU A 9 -3.72 -4.67 -0.16
C LEU A 9 -3.18 -5.12 1.20
N ASP A 10 -3.68 -6.22 1.76
CA ASP A 10 -3.23 -6.69 3.07
C ASP A 10 -1.81 -7.25 2.96
N ALA A 11 -1.51 -8.01 1.91
CA ALA A 11 -0.15 -8.47 1.64
C ALA A 11 0.86 -7.30 1.48
N PHE A 12 0.43 -6.20 0.86
CA PHE A 12 1.26 -5.00 0.78
C PHE A 12 1.46 -4.35 2.15
N LEU A 13 0.41 -4.21 2.95
CA LEU A 13 0.46 -3.57 4.27
C LEU A 13 1.22 -4.40 5.31
N ASP A 14 1.23 -5.72 5.19
CA ASP A 14 2.02 -6.60 6.04
C ASP A 14 3.53 -6.39 5.80
N GLU A 15 3.93 -6.25 4.54
CA GLU A 15 5.34 -6.13 4.16
C GLU A 15 5.87 -4.68 4.23
N ALA A 16 5.14 -3.73 3.65
CA ALA A 16 5.57 -2.33 3.56
C ALA A 16 5.06 -1.47 4.72
N GLY A 17 4.00 -1.88 5.42
CA GLY A 17 3.36 -1.08 6.46
C GLY A 17 4.28 -0.67 7.61
N PRO A 18 5.16 -1.55 8.14
CA PRO A 18 6.12 -1.15 9.17
C PRO A 18 7.06 -0.03 8.69
N PHE A 19 7.56 -0.12 7.45
CA PHE A 19 8.41 0.91 6.84
C PHE A 19 7.65 2.24 6.70
N LEU A 20 6.44 2.22 6.15
CA LEU A 20 5.63 3.43 5.96
C LEU A 20 5.32 4.14 7.29
N ARG A 21 4.99 3.36 8.33
CA ARG A 21 4.66 3.89 9.66
C ARG A 21 5.87 4.36 10.46
N ALA A 22 7.09 3.94 10.10
CA ALA A 22 8.31 4.42 10.74
C ALA A 22 8.55 5.92 10.48
N ARG A 23 8.07 6.44 9.34
CA ARG A 23 8.17 7.86 8.97
C ARG A 23 6.84 8.36 8.39
N PRO A 24 5.82 8.57 9.22
CA PRO A 24 4.46 8.81 8.74
C PRO A 24 4.33 10.13 7.98
N ALA A 25 5.05 11.19 8.39
CA ALA A 25 5.06 12.46 7.68
C ALA A 25 5.59 12.31 6.24
N GLU A 26 6.70 11.60 6.06
CA GLU A 26 7.29 11.31 4.74
C GLU A 26 6.40 10.40 3.89
N ASN A 27 5.66 9.48 4.52
CA ASN A 27 4.83 8.48 3.85
C ASN A 27 3.33 8.81 3.86
N THR A 28 2.96 10.07 4.07
CA THR A 28 1.56 10.49 4.27
C THR A 28 0.65 9.99 3.14
N VAL A 29 1.06 10.17 1.88
CA VAL A 29 0.26 9.75 0.71
C VAL A 29 -0.02 8.26 0.73
N PHE A 30 1.00 7.42 1.00
CA PHE A 30 0.81 5.97 1.06
C PHE A 30 -0.13 5.58 2.19
N LEU A 31 0.03 6.19 3.37
CA LEU A 31 -0.81 5.90 4.53
C LEU A 31 -2.26 6.30 4.29
N THR A 32 -2.52 7.50 3.75
CA THR A 32 -3.90 7.97 3.51
C THR A 32 -4.58 7.23 2.37
N VAL A 33 -3.86 6.92 1.29
CA VAL A 33 -4.41 6.16 0.15
C VAL A 33 -4.76 4.75 0.57
N THR A 34 -3.88 4.06 1.30
CA THR A 34 -4.15 2.69 1.75
C THR A 34 -5.25 2.63 2.81
N ASP A 35 -5.35 3.62 3.69
CA ASP A 35 -6.47 3.75 4.64
C ASP A 35 -7.81 3.98 3.91
N THR A 36 -7.81 4.85 2.89
CA THR A 36 -9.01 5.08 2.06
C THR A 36 -9.39 3.80 1.31
N LEU A 37 -8.43 3.08 0.72
CA LEU A 37 -8.70 1.82 0.02
C LEU A 37 -9.23 0.73 0.96
N ARG A 38 -8.76 0.69 2.21
CA ARG A 38 -9.27 -0.26 3.22
C ARG A 38 -10.69 0.08 3.67
N SER A 39 -11.04 1.36 3.79
CA SER A 39 -12.34 1.80 4.29
C SER A 39 -13.41 1.93 3.21
N ALA A 40 -13.05 2.42 2.01
CA ALA A 40 -13.94 2.68 0.89
C ALA A 40 -13.87 1.61 -0.22
N GLY A 41 -12.95 0.65 -0.11
CA GLY A 41 -12.77 -0.46 -1.04
C GLY A 41 -11.78 -0.18 -2.17
N LEU A 42 -11.27 -1.26 -2.78
CA LEU A 42 -10.21 -1.20 -3.79
C LEU A 42 -10.62 -0.49 -5.10
N GLY A 43 -11.92 -0.29 -5.34
CA GLY A 43 -12.45 0.42 -6.50
C GLY A 43 -12.51 1.95 -6.34
N MET A 44 -12.14 2.50 -5.18
CA MET A 44 -12.27 3.93 -4.87
C MET A 44 -11.64 4.85 -5.92
N TYR A 45 -10.50 4.45 -6.49
CA TYR A 45 -9.73 5.28 -7.43
C TYR A 45 -9.84 4.82 -8.89
N GLY A 46 -10.76 3.91 -9.21
CA GLY A 46 -11.02 3.48 -10.58
C GLY A 46 -11.56 2.06 -10.68
N GLU A 47 -11.94 1.67 -11.89
CA GLU A 47 -12.56 0.37 -12.18
C GLU A 47 -11.62 -0.82 -11.95
N ARG A 48 -10.30 -0.59 -11.97
CA ARG A 48 -9.29 -1.63 -11.74
C ARG A 48 -8.66 -1.46 -10.36
N ALA A 49 -8.62 -2.55 -9.61
CA ALA A 49 -7.92 -2.60 -8.32
C ALA A 49 -6.45 -2.14 -8.48
N PRO A 50 -5.92 -1.32 -7.56
CA PRO A 50 -4.54 -0.88 -7.60
C PRO A 50 -3.55 -2.05 -7.62
N ARG A 51 -2.38 -1.79 -8.20
CA ARG A 51 -1.22 -2.69 -8.07
C ARG A 51 -0.25 -2.08 -7.08
N PHE A 52 0.03 -2.83 -6.03
CA PHE A 52 0.95 -2.47 -4.96
C PHE A 52 2.33 -3.04 -5.24
N GLY A 53 3.38 -2.35 -4.79
CA GLY A 53 4.76 -2.78 -5.00
C GLY A 53 5.64 -2.45 -3.80
N TRP A 54 6.49 -3.38 -3.40
CA TRP A 54 7.46 -3.20 -2.32
C TRP A 54 8.77 -3.90 -2.65
N TRP A 55 9.84 -3.40 -2.04
CA TRP A 55 11.19 -3.92 -2.21
C TRP A 55 11.69 -4.53 -0.90
N ARG A 56 12.38 -5.67 -1.01
CA ARG A 56 13.04 -6.34 0.11
C ARG A 56 14.47 -6.68 -0.28
N GLU A 57 15.41 -6.38 0.62
CA GLU A 57 16.78 -6.88 0.54
C GLU A 57 16.85 -8.39 0.75
#